data_AF-A0A1A0IMB3-F1
#
_entry.id   AF-A0A1A0IMB3-F1
#
_cell.length_a   1.000
_cell.length_b   1.000
_cell.length_c   1.000
_cell.angle_alpha   90.00
_cell.angle_beta   90.00
_cell.angle_gamma   90.00
#
_symmetry.space_group_name_H-M   'P 1'
#
loop_
_entity.id
_entity.type
_entity.pdbx_description
1 polymer ?
#
loop_
_entity_poly.entity_id
_entity_poly.type
_entity_poly.pdbx_seq_one_letter_code
_entity_poly.pdbx_strand_id
1 'polypeptide(L)'
;MSVGLVSFPQVTALNRLSFTPRTPAPGMVTRVQPERCSRRRSNVPHPVHGRSDTMAACRATNRPHPHRPRPARPLQPSRRLALAASTIALALMASLAAFAPAHASPQRGVDPVHIPTRAAKDFSLLIAYSFGNRIAPGVDATRTVGEPGPVNEALAESAIRTRGNRTIPIYAQTEIARVLHAKFHAAGVVEIPPNRKPDGTLVYLSTDGVAAKVAQLRGPSARVDVAGIIAFSDHQWRAVYTTRANGLDAYAPAGIAMPSTYDPLSGQDWTRSRSAYLPRDYAARLALLPRLLR
;
A
#
# COMPACT_ATOMS: atom_id res chain seq x y z
N MET A 1 31.83 -5.97 54.83
CA MET A 1 31.49 -5.61 53.45
C MET A 1 30.11 -4.97 53.49
N SER A 2 30.05 -3.64 53.59
CA SER A 2 28.80 -2.87 53.79
C SER A 2 28.37 -2.24 52.47
N VAL A 3 27.10 -2.46 52.13
CA VAL A 3 26.45 -1.94 50.92
C VAL A 3 25.98 -0.51 51.20
N GLY A 4 26.49 0.46 50.44
CA GLY A 4 26.10 1.87 50.53
C GLY A 4 24.81 2.14 49.75
N LEU A 5 23.76 2.59 50.45
CA LEU A 5 22.59 3.22 49.85
C LEU A 5 22.93 4.65 49.42
N VAL A 6 22.67 4.97 48.15
CA VAL A 6 22.72 6.34 47.62
C VAL A 6 21.31 6.93 47.69
N SER A 7 21.20 8.03 48.43
CA SER A 7 20.00 8.84 48.61
C SER A 7 19.85 9.83 47.45
N PHE A 8 18.64 9.92 46.87
CA PHE A 8 18.28 10.93 45.87
C PHE A 8 17.44 12.04 46.53
N PRO A 9 17.70 13.33 46.25
CA PRO A 9 16.91 14.42 46.82
C PRO A 9 15.56 14.58 46.14
N GLN A 10 14.55 14.87 46.94
CA GLN A 10 13.23 15.31 46.51
C GLN A 10 13.30 16.69 45.86
N VAL A 11 12.63 16.84 44.71
CA VAL A 11 12.31 18.15 44.14
C VAL A 11 10.81 18.36 44.26
N THR A 12 10.43 19.23 45.18
CA THR A 12 9.09 19.81 45.30
C THR A 12 9.15 21.23 44.72
N ALA A 13 8.37 21.53 43.69
CA ALA A 13 7.95 22.90 43.42
C ALA A 13 6.67 22.90 42.57
N LEU A 14 5.61 23.39 43.20
CA LEU A 14 4.33 23.74 42.60
C LEU A 14 4.50 24.85 41.56
N ASN A 15 3.74 24.78 40.46
CA ASN A 15 3.24 25.99 39.83
C ASN A 15 1.81 25.74 39.32
N ARG A 16 0.83 26.24 40.07
CA ARG A 16 -0.57 26.39 39.67
C ARG A 16 -0.67 27.61 38.76
N LEU A 17 -0.94 27.41 37.48
CA LEU A 17 -1.50 28.45 36.62
C LEU A 17 -2.99 28.16 36.45
N SER A 18 -3.79 28.98 37.13
CA SER A 18 -5.25 29.00 37.05
C SER A 18 -5.68 29.49 35.67
N PHE A 19 -6.32 28.63 34.88
CA PHE A 19 -7.02 29.01 33.65
C PHE A 19 -8.47 29.38 34.01
N THR A 20 -8.78 30.67 33.99
CA THR A 20 -10.17 31.15 33.95
C THR A 20 -10.71 31.09 32.52
N PRO A 21 -11.83 30.40 32.26
CA PRO A 21 -12.44 30.41 30.93
C PRO A 21 -13.12 31.76 30.66
N ARG A 22 -12.72 32.43 29.57
CA ARG A 22 -13.45 33.58 29.02
C ARG A 22 -14.70 33.09 28.30
N THR A 23 -15.85 33.58 28.73
CA THR A 23 -17.14 33.50 28.04
C THR A 23 -17.06 34.17 26.67
N PRO A 24 -17.54 33.55 25.59
CA PRO A 24 -17.63 34.22 24.29
C PRO A 24 -18.79 35.23 24.27
N ALA A 25 -18.52 36.41 23.71
CA ALA A 25 -19.49 37.47 23.48
C ALA A 25 -20.52 37.06 22.39
N PRO A 26 -21.80 37.48 22.50
CA PRO A 26 -22.80 37.22 21.48
C PRO A 26 -22.79 38.31 20.40
N GLY A 27 -22.90 37.88 19.13
CA GLY A 27 -23.44 38.71 18.06
C GLY A 27 -22.45 39.09 16.95
N MET A 28 -22.55 38.39 15.82
CA MET A 28 -22.62 39.08 14.52
C MET A 28 -23.32 38.17 13.51
N VAL A 29 -24.57 38.54 13.21
CA VAL A 29 -25.39 37.99 12.14
C VAL A 29 -24.83 38.51 10.82
N THR A 30 -24.20 37.64 10.03
CA THR A 30 -23.90 37.96 8.63
C THR A 30 -25.06 37.56 7.74
N ARG A 31 -25.58 38.59 7.09
CA ARG A 31 -26.71 38.66 6.17
C ARG A 31 -26.41 37.83 4.91
N VAL A 32 -27.25 36.84 4.63
CA VAL A 32 -27.29 36.13 3.34
C VAL A 32 -27.86 37.09 2.29
N GLN A 33 -27.09 37.40 1.24
CA GLN A 33 -27.63 37.98 0.00
C GLN A 33 -27.78 36.88 -1.05
N PRO A 34 -28.92 36.79 -1.76
CA PRO A 34 -29.13 35.85 -2.85
C PRO A 34 -28.63 36.47 -4.16
N GLU A 35 -27.67 35.82 -4.82
CA GLU A 35 -27.32 36.18 -6.20
C GLU A 35 -28.21 35.51 -7.23
N ARG A 36 -28.56 36.38 -8.18
CA ARG A 36 -29.59 36.28 -9.20
C ARG A 36 -29.35 35.20 -10.24
N CYS A 37 -30.47 34.56 -10.55
CA CYS A 37 -30.84 33.96 -11.82
C CYS A 37 -30.35 34.78 -13.04
N SER A 38 -29.57 34.13 -13.92
CA SER A 38 -29.27 34.61 -15.28
C SER A 38 -29.73 33.55 -16.28
N ARG A 39 -30.85 33.87 -16.94
CA ARG A 39 -31.39 33.17 -18.11
C ARG A 39 -30.41 33.31 -19.29
N ARG A 40 -30.10 32.20 -19.97
CA ARG A 40 -29.81 32.23 -21.41
C ARG A 40 -30.75 31.27 -22.12
N ARG A 41 -31.66 31.86 -22.89
CA ARG A 41 -32.47 31.22 -23.92
C ARG A 41 -31.62 31.05 -25.17
N SER A 42 -31.70 29.89 -25.80
CA SER A 42 -31.55 29.76 -27.25
C SER A 42 -32.58 28.73 -27.73
N ASN A 43 -33.64 29.25 -28.33
CA ASN A 43 -34.54 28.52 -29.22
C ASN A 43 -33.78 28.07 -30.47
N VAL A 44 -34.22 26.97 -31.10
CA VAL A 44 -34.49 26.80 -32.55
C VAL A 44 -34.90 25.32 -32.80
N PRO A 45 -35.79 25.04 -33.78
CA PRO A 45 -36.89 24.09 -33.62
C PRO A 45 -36.71 22.74 -34.34
N HIS A 46 -37.56 21.79 -33.95
CA HIS A 46 -37.88 20.55 -34.65
C HIS A 46 -38.53 20.79 -36.03
N PRO A 47 -38.46 19.78 -36.90
CA PRO A 47 -39.69 19.30 -37.52
C PRO A 47 -39.90 17.79 -37.36
N VAL A 48 -41.19 17.44 -37.29
CA VAL A 48 -41.80 16.12 -37.26
C VAL A 48 -42.32 15.80 -38.67
N HIS A 49 -42.12 14.57 -39.14
CA HIS A 49 -42.94 13.75 -40.07
C HIS A 49 -42.02 12.60 -40.56
N GLY A 50 -42.42 11.36 -40.80
CA GLY A 50 -43.68 10.64 -40.84
C GLY A 50 -43.33 9.21 -41.30
N ARG A 51 -44.10 8.21 -40.86
CA ARG A 51 -43.97 6.81 -41.28
C ARG A 51 -44.53 6.62 -42.71
N SER A 52 -43.96 5.65 -43.45
CA SER A 52 -44.62 4.44 -43.97
C SER A 52 -44.11 3.98 -45.35
N ASP A 53 -43.83 2.68 -45.40
CA ASP A 53 -44.00 1.71 -46.50
C ASP A 53 -43.35 1.94 -47.88
N THR A 54 -42.47 1.02 -48.32
CA THR A 54 -42.81 -0.03 -49.32
C THR A 54 -41.61 -0.91 -49.74
N MET A 55 -41.85 -2.22 -49.66
CA MET A 55 -41.54 -3.32 -50.60
C MET A 55 -40.22 -3.44 -51.41
N ALA A 56 -39.63 -4.63 -51.21
CA ALA A 56 -39.29 -5.64 -52.23
C ALA A 56 -38.07 -5.45 -53.17
N ALA A 57 -37.10 -6.38 -53.03
CA ALA A 57 -36.86 -7.49 -53.98
C ALA A 57 -35.36 -7.80 -54.23
N CYS A 58 -35.05 -9.10 -54.14
CA CYS A 58 -34.13 -9.88 -55.00
C CYS A 58 -32.63 -9.53 -55.12
N ARG A 59 -31.78 -10.39 -54.53
CA ARG A 59 -30.79 -11.27 -55.24
C ARG A 59 -29.87 -11.95 -54.20
N ALA A 60 -29.96 -13.27 -54.04
CA ALA A 60 -29.19 -14.30 -54.75
C ALA A 60 -27.80 -14.57 -54.11
N THR A 61 -27.82 -15.57 -53.22
CA THR A 61 -26.87 -16.67 -53.01
C THR A 61 -25.45 -16.56 -53.62
N ASN A 62 -24.43 -16.73 -52.78
CA ASN A 62 -23.22 -17.47 -53.17
C ASN A 62 -22.72 -18.33 -52.00
N ARG A 63 -22.89 -19.64 -52.15
CA ARG A 63 -22.25 -20.68 -51.33
C ARG A 63 -20.81 -20.90 -51.82
N PRO A 64 -19.85 -21.20 -50.94
CA PRO A 64 -18.49 -21.58 -51.34
C PRO A 64 -18.44 -23.03 -51.85
N HIS A 65 -17.77 -23.22 -52.99
CA HIS A 65 -17.42 -24.53 -53.54
C HIS A 65 -16.20 -25.15 -52.85
N PRO A 66 -16.12 -26.50 -52.75
CA PRO A 66 -15.01 -27.22 -52.16
C PRO A 66 -13.90 -27.48 -53.20
N HIS A 67 -12.64 -27.14 -52.87
CA HIS A 67 -11.49 -27.58 -53.66
C HIS A 67 -10.90 -28.88 -53.10
N ARG A 68 -10.84 -29.85 -54.02
CA ARG A 68 -10.28 -31.21 -53.90
C ARG A 68 -8.74 -31.21 -53.80
N PRO A 69 -8.16 -32.35 -53.37
CA PRO A 69 -6.79 -32.47 -52.87
C PRO A 69 -5.73 -32.53 -53.98
N ARG A 70 -4.52 -32.04 -53.68
CA ARG A 70 -3.33 -32.18 -54.52
C ARG A 70 -2.68 -33.56 -54.33
N PRO A 71 -2.20 -34.21 -55.41
CA PRO A 71 -1.55 -35.52 -55.36
C PRO A 71 -0.11 -35.47 -54.82
N ALA A 72 0.26 -36.61 -54.24
CA ALA A 72 1.52 -36.92 -53.59
C ALA A 72 2.73 -36.79 -54.54
N ARG A 73 3.84 -36.27 -53.99
CA ARG A 73 5.14 -36.21 -54.65
C ARG A 73 5.97 -37.42 -54.21
N PRO A 74 6.64 -38.13 -55.13
CA PRO A 74 7.36 -39.36 -54.82
C PRO A 74 8.64 -39.10 -54.03
N LEU A 75 8.86 -39.96 -53.03
CA LEU A 75 10.09 -40.11 -52.26
C LEU A 75 11.19 -40.70 -53.16
N GLN A 76 12.34 -40.05 -53.21
CA GLN A 76 13.59 -40.72 -53.58
C GLN A 76 14.49 -40.86 -52.33
N PRO A 77 15.07 -42.05 -52.11
CA PRO A 77 15.97 -42.31 -51.00
C PRO A 77 17.39 -41.99 -51.43
N SER A 78 18.19 -41.39 -50.55
CA SER A 78 19.42 -42.02 -50.07
C SER A 78 20.29 -41.09 -49.22
N ARG A 79 20.77 -41.69 -48.13
CA ARG A 79 22.10 -41.51 -47.55
C ARG A 79 22.45 -40.12 -47.01
N ARG A 80 22.38 -40.01 -45.69
CA ARG A 80 23.58 -39.83 -44.84
C ARG A 80 23.21 -40.08 -43.37
N LEU A 81 23.53 -41.30 -42.92
CA LEU A 81 23.81 -41.58 -41.51
C LEU A 81 25.08 -40.82 -41.10
N ALA A 82 25.20 -40.60 -39.80
CA ALA A 82 26.35 -40.07 -39.06
C ALA A 82 26.46 -38.53 -38.98
N LEU A 83 25.77 -37.94 -38.01
CA LEU A 83 26.37 -37.06 -36.99
C LEU A 83 25.28 -36.67 -35.96
N ALA A 84 24.94 -37.58 -35.05
CA ALA A 84 24.01 -37.30 -33.95
C ALA A 84 24.50 -37.98 -32.67
N ALA A 85 25.66 -37.56 -32.17
CA ALA A 85 26.17 -38.02 -30.87
C ALA A 85 27.25 -37.11 -30.25
N SER A 86 27.24 -35.78 -30.46
CA SER A 86 28.24 -34.90 -29.83
C SER A 86 27.81 -33.47 -29.49
N THR A 87 26.51 -33.14 -29.47
CA THR A 87 26.04 -31.80 -29.03
C THR A 87 25.12 -31.82 -27.80
N ILE A 88 24.73 -32.97 -27.28
CA ILE A 88 23.88 -33.07 -26.07
C ILE A 88 24.71 -33.10 -24.78
N ALA A 89 26.02 -33.38 -24.85
CA ALA A 89 26.87 -33.44 -23.65
C ALA A 89 27.33 -32.06 -23.13
N LEU A 90 27.25 -30.98 -23.92
CA LEU A 90 27.63 -29.63 -23.48
C LEU A 90 26.44 -28.79 -22.98
N ALA A 91 25.21 -29.19 -23.28
CA ALA A 91 23.99 -28.54 -22.77
C ALA A 91 23.56 -29.05 -21.39
N LEU A 92 24.11 -30.17 -20.91
CA LEU A 92 23.83 -30.69 -19.57
C LEU A 92 24.80 -30.22 -18.47
N MET A 93 25.92 -29.57 -18.83
CA MET A 93 26.92 -29.10 -17.85
C MET A 93 26.78 -27.61 -17.47
N ALA A 94 25.86 -26.86 -18.09
CA ALA A 94 25.62 -25.44 -17.79
C ALA A 94 24.50 -25.19 -16.75
N SER A 95 23.79 -26.22 -16.29
CA SER A 95 22.68 -26.09 -15.32
C SER A 95 23.08 -26.33 -13.86
N LEU A 96 24.38 -26.41 -13.56
CA LEU A 96 24.91 -26.50 -12.19
C LEU A 96 25.44 -25.16 -11.65
N ALA A 97 25.22 -24.06 -12.38
CA ALA A 97 25.54 -22.73 -11.88
C ALA A 97 24.53 -22.31 -10.78
N ALA A 98 24.96 -22.54 -9.54
CA ALA A 98 24.55 -21.83 -8.35
C ALA A 98 23.08 -21.98 -7.92
N PHE A 99 22.73 -23.16 -7.44
CA PHE A 99 22.04 -23.20 -6.14
C PHE A 99 23.04 -22.73 -5.08
N ALA A 100 23.33 -21.43 -5.07
CA ALA A 100 23.79 -20.81 -3.83
C ALA A 100 22.75 -21.19 -2.77
N PRO A 101 23.15 -21.64 -1.58
CA PRO A 101 22.20 -21.85 -0.50
C PRO A 101 21.38 -20.56 -0.43
N ALA A 102 20.06 -20.71 -0.56
CA ALA A 102 19.13 -19.64 -0.24
C ALA A 102 19.67 -19.08 1.07
N HIS A 103 20.20 -17.85 1.05
CA HIS A 103 20.77 -17.25 2.24
C HIS A 103 19.66 -17.37 3.25
N ALA A 104 19.84 -18.28 4.20
CA ALA A 104 18.93 -18.44 5.30
C ALA A 104 19.00 -17.08 5.95
N SER A 105 17.97 -16.26 5.70
CA SER A 105 17.90 -14.93 6.27
C SER A 105 18.12 -15.18 7.75
N PRO A 106 19.23 -14.68 8.33
CA PRO A 106 19.68 -15.12 9.65
C PRO A 106 18.47 -15.03 10.55
N GLN A 107 18.13 -16.10 11.27
CA GLN A 107 16.96 -16.09 12.16
C GLN A 107 17.09 -14.86 13.06
N ARG A 108 16.30 -13.83 12.76
CA ARG A 108 16.41 -12.55 13.45
C ARG A 108 15.58 -12.70 14.69
N GLY A 109 16.28 -12.88 15.82
CA GLY A 109 15.67 -12.87 17.12
C GLY A 109 14.61 -11.78 17.26
N VAL A 110 13.53 -12.14 17.93
CA VAL A 110 12.51 -11.17 18.31
C VAL A 110 13.02 -10.42 19.52
N ASP A 111 13.16 -9.11 19.40
CA ASP A 111 13.31 -8.23 20.54
C ASP A 111 11.91 -7.69 20.86
N PRO A 112 11.29 -8.07 21.99
CA PRO A 112 9.95 -7.64 22.33
C PRO A 112 9.85 -6.14 22.64
N VAL A 113 10.98 -5.47 22.87
CA VAL A 113 11.05 -4.08 23.31
C VAL A 113 11.61 -3.17 22.21
N HIS A 114 12.69 -3.59 21.55
CA HIS A 114 13.36 -2.77 20.55
C HIS A 114 12.90 -3.08 19.13
N ILE A 115 12.83 -2.03 18.32
CA ILE A 115 12.57 -2.15 16.90
C ILE A 115 13.93 -2.27 16.20
N PRO A 116 14.19 -3.34 15.42
CA PRO A 116 15.42 -3.44 14.68
C PRO A 116 15.46 -2.33 13.61
N THR A 117 16.57 -1.59 13.61
CA THR A 117 16.77 -0.46 12.69
C THR A 117 17.87 -0.75 11.67
N ARG A 118 17.84 -0.01 10.56
CA ARG A 118 18.91 -0.03 9.55
C ARG A 118 19.04 1.35 8.88
N ALA A 119 20.24 1.67 8.40
CA ALA A 119 20.49 2.93 7.71
C ALA A 119 19.60 3.06 6.46
N ALA A 120 19.04 4.25 6.24
CA ALA A 120 18.09 4.48 5.14
C ALA A 120 18.63 4.04 3.78
N LYS A 121 19.92 4.28 3.51
CA LYS A 121 20.62 3.95 2.26
C LYS A 121 20.62 2.45 1.92
N ASP A 122 20.43 1.57 2.91
CA ASP A 122 20.50 0.12 2.73
C ASP A 122 19.17 -0.48 2.22
N PHE A 123 18.08 0.30 2.21
CA PHE A 123 16.78 -0.21 1.77
C PHE A 123 16.70 -0.34 0.25
N SER A 124 16.18 -1.47 -0.24
CA SER A 124 15.85 -1.71 -1.65
C SER A 124 14.40 -1.32 -1.99
N LEU A 125 13.54 -1.19 -0.99
CA LEU A 125 12.16 -0.67 -1.10
C LEU A 125 11.68 -0.09 0.22
N LEU A 126 10.61 0.72 0.15
CA LEU A 126 9.91 1.20 1.34
C LEU A 126 8.48 0.64 1.38
N ILE A 127 7.98 0.35 2.58
CA ILE A 127 6.57 0.01 2.82
C ILE A 127 5.98 1.01 3.79
N ALA A 128 4.92 1.69 3.38
CA ALA A 128 4.26 2.73 4.15
C ALA A 128 2.85 2.31 4.57
N TYR A 129 2.70 2.07 5.87
CA TYR A 129 1.45 1.69 6.52
C TYR A 129 0.70 2.95 6.95
N SER A 130 -0.49 3.15 6.41
CA SER A 130 -1.38 4.25 6.80
C SER A 130 -1.89 4.06 8.23
N PHE A 131 -2.21 5.17 8.89
CA PHE A 131 -2.68 5.19 10.26
C PHE A 131 -3.87 6.14 10.40
N GLY A 132 -5.07 5.56 10.43
CA GLY A 132 -6.31 6.32 10.39
C GLY A 132 -6.59 6.90 9.01
N ASN A 133 -7.72 7.58 8.89
CA ASN A 133 -8.11 8.36 7.71
C ASN A 133 -9.14 9.42 8.11
N ARG A 134 -9.50 10.33 7.22
CA ARG A 134 -10.58 11.29 7.44
C ARG A 134 -11.77 10.93 6.56
N ILE A 135 -12.94 10.82 7.18
CA ILE A 135 -14.20 10.62 6.46
C ILE A 135 -14.92 11.96 6.42
N ALA A 136 -15.22 12.46 5.23
CA ALA A 136 -15.97 13.70 5.08
C ALA A 136 -17.41 13.52 5.62
N PRO A 137 -18.00 14.55 6.24
CA PRO A 137 -19.38 14.50 6.70
C PRO A 137 -20.35 14.11 5.57
N GLY A 138 -21.31 13.23 5.88
CA GLY A 138 -22.32 12.77 4.93
C GLY A 138 -21.85 11.68 3.95
N VAL A 139 -20.60 11.23 4.04
CA VAL A 139 -20.05 10.15 3.21
C VAL A 139 -20.23 8.80 3.90
N ASP A 140 -20.63 7.77 3.13
CA ASP A 140 -20.65 6.39 3.60
C ASP A 140 -19.21 5.87 3.82
N ALA A 141 -18.79 5.85 5.08
CA ALA A 141 -17.49 5.37 5.52
C ALA A 141 -17.23 3.89 5.17
N THR A 142 -18.29 3.10 4.96
CA THR A 142 -18.16 1.69 4.62
C THR A 142 -17.87 1.46 3.14
N ARG A 143 -18.11 2.46 2.28
CA ARG A 143 -17.94 2.34 0.82
C ARG A 143 -16.92 3.31 0.22
N THR A 144 -16.58 4.36 0.96
CA THR A 144 -15.67 5.42 0.50
C THR A 144 -14.31 5.30 1.17
N VAL A 145 -13.26 5.33 0.36
CA VAL A 145 -11.89 5.34 0.89
C VAL A 145 -11.68 6.69 1.55
N GLY A 146 -11.25 6.68 2.81
CA GLY A 146 -11.05 7.92 3.55
C GLY A 146 -9.94 8.79 2.93
N GLU A 147 -10.06 10.09 3.16
CA GLU A 147 -9.02 11.04 2.78
C GLU A 147 -7.82 10.93 3.72
N PRO A 148 -6.61 11.29 3.26
CA PRO A 148 -5.47 11.38 4.15
C PRO A 148 -5.73 12.41 5.25
N GLY A 149 -5.47 12.01 6.49
CA GLY A 149 -5.32 12.94 7.61
C GLY A 149 -3.87 13.41 7.78
N PRO A 150 -3.61 14.33 8.72
CA PRO A 150 -2.27 14.85 9.00
C PRO A 150 -1.24 13.77 9.35
N VAL A 151 -1.68 12.66 9.96
CA VAL A 151 -0.79 11.52 10.25
C VAL A 151 -0.27 10.88 8.97
N ASN A 152 -1.14 10.63 7.98
CA ASN A 152 -0.74 10.03 6.70
C ASN A 152 0.10 11.01 5.87
N GLU A 153 -0.12 12.31 5.98
CA GLU A 153 0.77 13.31 5.38
C GLU A 153 2.19 13.26 5.99
N ALA A 154 2.30 13.20 7.32
CA ALA A 154 3.59 13.10 8.00
C ALA A 154 4.31 11.76 7.71
N LEU A 155 3.55 10.67 7.52
CA LEU A 155 4.08 9.39 7.07
C LEU A 155 4.59 9.46 5.63
N ALA A 156 3.87 10.13 4.72
CA ALA A 156 4.35 10.38 3.36
C ALA A 156 5.66 11.17 3.36
N GLU A 157 5.77 12.21 4.17
CA GLU A 157 7.01 12.98 4.33
C GLU A 157 8.17 12.10 4.86
N SER A 158 7.88 11.26 5.85
CA SER A 158 8.86 10.31 6.40
C SER A 158 9.34 9.30 5.35
N ALA A 159 8.46 8.86 4.45
CA ALA A 159 8.81 8.01 3.32
C ALA A 159 9.73 8.74 2.32
N ILE A 160 9.44 9.99 1.96
CA ILE A 160 10.30 10.80 1.08
C ILE A 160 11.67 11.05 1.72
N ARG A 161 11.72 11.44 3.00
CA ARG A 161 12.97 11.63 3.73
C ARG A 161 13.80 10.35 3.81
N THR A 162 13.15 9.21 4.03
CA THR A 162 13.82 7.90 4.04
C THR A 162 14.34 7.52 2.66
N ARG A 163 13.57 7.76 1.60
CA ARG A 163 13.97 7.46 0.23
C ARG A 163 15.15 8.32 -0.21
N GLY A 164 15.14 9.61 0.15
CA GLY A 164 16.07 10.60 -0.38
C GLY A 164 15.98 10.66 -1.91
N ASN A 165 17.11 10.80 -2.59
CA ASN A 165 17.19 10.88 -4.05
C ASN A 165 17.20 9.52 -4.77
N ARG A 166 16.97 8.41 -4.04
CA ARG A 166 17.05 7.06 -4.61
C ARG A 166 15.78 6.69 -5.36
N THR A 167 15.90 5.89 -6.41
CA THR A 167 14.78 5.44 -7.26
C THR A 167 14.14 4.12 -6.81
N ILE A 168 14.27 3.75 -5.53
CA ILE A 168 13.62 2.56 -4.97
C ILE A 168 12.09 2.70 -4.93
N PRO A 169 11.31 1.60 -5.08
CA PRO A 169 9.86 1.66 -5.03
C PRO A 169 9.34 1.93 -3.61
N ILE A 170 8.20 2.63 -3.53
CA ILE A 170 7.44 2.82 -2.29
C ILE A 170 6.10 2.09 -2.42
N TYR A 171 5.89 1.04 -1.64
CA TYR A 171 4.58 0.40 -1.52
C TYR A 171 3.80 1.09 -0.41
N ALA A 172 2.70 1.75 -0.73
CA ALA A 172 1.97 2.59 0.22
C ALA A 172 0.48 2.29 0.20
N GLN A 173 -0.15 2.23 1.38
CA GLN A 173 -1.62 2.22 1.47
C GLN A 173 -2.20 3.52 0.87
N THR A 174 -3.42 3.43 0.33
CA THR A 174 -4.06 4.49 -0.48
C THR A 174 -3.90 5.89 0.09
N GLU A 175 -4.14 6.10 1.39
CA GLU A 175 -4.09 7.42 1.98
C GLU A 175 -2.69 8.06 1.85
N ILE A 176 -1.63 7.30 2.14
CA ILE A 176 -0.26 7.77 1.96
C ILE A 176 0.10 7.88 0.47
N ALA A 177 -0.31 6.92 -0.36
CA ALA A 177 -0.03 6.93 -1.80
C ALA A 177 -0.58 8.19 -2.48
N ARG A 178 -1.81 8.59 -2.14
CA ARG A 178 -2.43 9.83 -2.62
C ARG A 178 -1.60 11.06 -2.25
N VAL A 179 -1.11 11.16 -1.02
CA VAL A 179 -0.24 12.28 -0.61
C VAL A 179 1.08 12.26 -1.38
N LEU A 180 1.71 11.10 -1.51
CA LEU A 180 2.97 10.94 -2.26
C LEU A 180 2.83 11.41 -3.71
N HIS A 181 1.72 11.10 -4.37
CA HIS A 181 1.44 11.56 -5.72
C HIS A 181 1.09 13.04 -5.80
N ALA A 182 0.14 13.51 -4.97
CA ALA A 182 -0.41 14.86 -5.08
C ALA A 182 0.54 15.95 -4.58
N LYS A 183 1.23 15.71 -3.46
CA LYS A 183 2.06 16.71 -2.77
C LYS A 183 3.54 16.61 -3.15
N PHE A 184 4.04 15.39 -3.29
CA PHE A 184 5.47 15.14 -3.52
C PHE A 184 5.81 14.75 -4.96
N HIS A 185 4.79 14.55 -5.82
CA HIS A 185 4.96 14.08 -7.21
C HIS A 185 5.89 12.86 -7.31
N ALA A 186 5.82 11.98 -6.32
CA ALA A 186 6.77 10.89 -6.17
C ALA A 186 6.56 9.82 -7.25
N ALA A 187 7.61 9.54 -8.02
CA ALA A 187 7.64 8.44 -8.98
C ALA A 187 7.88 7.09 -8.29
N GLY A 188 7.43 5.98 -8.88
CA GLY A 188 7.69 4.64 -8.35
C GLY A 188 6.92 4.31 -7.06
N VAL A 189 5.78 4.98 -6.83
CA VAL A 189 4.83 4.62 -5.78
C VAL A 189 3.90 3.53 -6.32
N VAL A 190 3.77 2.44 -5.56
CA VAL A 190 2.83 1.35 -5.82
C VAL A 190 1.75 1.41 -4.75
N GLU A 191 0.54 1.79 -5.15
CA GLU A 191 -0.59 1.85 -4.24
C GLU A 191 -1.05 0.45 -3.83
N ILE A 192 -1.33 0.29 -2.54
CA ILE A 192 -1.98 -0.88 -1.94
C ILE A 192 -3.40 -0.47 -1.51
N PRO A 193 -4.42 -0.67 -2.37
CA PRO A 193 -5.78 -0.25 -2.06
C PRO A 193 -6.47 -1.21 -1.07
N PRO A 194 -7.50 -0.73 -0.36
CA PRO A 194 -8.44 -1.62 0.32
C PRO A 194 -9.14 -2.53 -0.69
N ASN A 195 -9.53 -3.72 -0.24
CA ASN A 195 -10.36 -4.60 -1.06
C ASN A 195 -11.80 -4.10 -1.09
N ARG A 196 -12.55 -4.46 -2.13
CA ARG A 196 -14.01 -4.25 -2.21
C ARG A 196 -14.72 -5.59 -2.26
N LYS A 197 -15.73 -5.75 -1.41
CA LYS A 197 -16.69 -6.85 -1.52
C LYS A 197 -17.63 -6.63 -2.71
N PRO A 198 -18.34 -7.67 -3.18
CA PRO A 198 -19.31 -7.54 -4.28
C PRO A 198 -20.40 -6.49 -4.05
N ASP A 199 -20.76 -6.20 -2.81
CA ASP A 199 -21.74 -5.18 -2.40
C ASP A 199 -21.17 -3.74 -2.34
N GLY A 200 -19.92 -3.56 -2.78
CA GLY A 200 -19.20 -2.30 -2.77
C GLY A 200 -18.55 -1.91 -1.44
N THR A 201 -18.81 -2.68 -0.37
CA THR A 201 -18.25 -2.42 0.97
C THR A 201 -16.73 -2.62 0.96
N LEU A 202 -16.02 -1.67 1.57
CA LEU A 202 -14.58 -1.68 1.73
C LEU A 202 -14.13 -2.67 2.81
N VAL A 203 -13.05 -3.38 2.51
CA VAL A 203 -12.29 -4.18 3.46
C VAL A 203 -10.87 -3.64 3.47
N TYR A 204 -10.60 -2.79 4.47
CA TYR A 204 -9.25 -2.29 4.69
C TYR A 204 -8.33 -3.45 5.05
N LEU A 205 -7.18 -3.50 4.39
CA LEU A 205 -6.17 -4.50 4.70
C LEU A 205 -5.58 -4.21 6.08
N SER A 206 -5.43 -5.26 6.87
CA SER A 206 -4.63 -5.21 8.10
C SER A 206 -3.15 -4.99 7.74
N THR A 207 -2.32 -4.67 8.74
CA THR A 207 -0.85 -4.65 8.60
C THR A 207 -0.33 -5.94 7.95
N ASP A 208 -0.90 -7.09 8.33
CA ASP A 208 -0.55 -8.40 7.78
C ASP A 208 -1.01 -8.53 6.31
N GLY A 209 -2.24 -8.11 6.00
CA GLY A 209 -2.75 -8.11 4.63
C GLY A 209 -1.92 -7.24 3.68
N VAL A 210 -1.47 -6.07 4.14
CA VAL A 210 -0.57 -5.20 3.36
C VAL A 210 0.81 -5.86 3.19
N ALA A 211 1.40 -6.39 4.26
CA ALA A 211 2.70 -7.09 4.20
C ALA A 211 2.66 -8.28 3.24
N ALA A 212 1.62 -9.12 3.34
CA ALA A 212 1.40 -10.25 2.45
C ALA A 212 1.21 -9.82 1.00
N LYS A 213 0.45 -8.73 0.77
CA LYS A 213 0.24 -8.19 -0.58
C LYS A 213 1.54 -7.69 -1.19
N VAL A 214 2.37 -6.99 -0.42
CA VAL A 214 3.69 -6.54 -0.90
C VAL A 214 4.59 -7.74 -1.18
N ALA A 215 4.66 -8.73 -0.28
CA ALA A 215 5.42 -9.97 -0.54
C ALA A 215 4.99 -10.64 -1.86
N GLN A 216 3.68 -10.73 -2.10
CA GLN A 216 3.12 -11.28 -3.34
C GLN A 216 3.54 -10.47 -4.56
N LEU A 217 3.45 -9.14 -4.51
CA LEU A 217 3.82 -8.25 -5.62
C LEU A 217 5.33 -8.29 -5.92
N ARG A 218 6.17 -8.52 -4.90
CA ARG A 218 7.61 -8.70 -5.06
C ARG A 218 7.98 -10.09 -5.59
N GLY A 219 7.15 -11.10 -5.33
CA GLY A 219 7.40 -12.46 -5.77
C GLY A 219 8.77 -12.96 -5.28
N PRO A 220 9.61 -13.56 -6.14
CA PRO A 220 10.94 -14.04 -5.76
C PRO A 220 11.87 -12.96 -5.18
N SER A 221 11.72 -11.69 -5.60
CA SER A 221 12.56 -10.58 -5.11
C SER A 221 12.38 -10.31 -3.61
N ALA A 222 11.23 -10.69 -3.03
CA ALA A 222 10.95 -10.49 -1.61
C ALA A 222 12.03 -11.08 -0.68
N ARG A 223 12.72 -12.14 -1.14
CA ARG A 223 13.76 -12.85 -0.35
C ARG A 223 15.09 -12.12 -0.27
N VAL A 224 15.36 -11.22 -1.21
CA VAL A 224 16.62 -10.45 -1.29
C VAL A 224 16.41 -8.96 -1.02
N ASP A 225 15.15 -8.52 -0.98
CA ASP A 225 14.79 -7.14 -0.71
C ASP A 225 14.97 -6.78 0.77
N VAL A 226 15.52 -5.59 1.03
CA VAL A 226 15.59 -4.99 2.36
C VAL A 226 14.57 -3.86 2.44
N ALA A 227 13.49 -4.08 3.18
CA ALA A 227 12.38 -3.16 3.32
C ALA A 227 12.58 -2.17 4.48
N GLY A 228 12.49 -0.87 4.15
CA GLY A 228 12.35 0.20 5.15
C GLY A 228 10.88 0.41 5.50
N ILE A 229 10.54 0.32 6.79
CA ILE A 229 9.14 0.35 7.25
C ILE A 229 8.78 1.72 7.80
N ILE A 230 7.85 2.37 7.09
CA ILE A 230 7.25 3.65 7.46
C ILE A 230 5.89 3.37 8.09
N ALA A 231 5.77 3.68 9.37
CA ALA A 231 4.54 3.46 10.14
C ALA A 231 4.50 4.44 11.31
N PHE A 232 3.30 4.70 11.85
CA PHE A 232 3.14 5.51 13.06
C PHE A 232 4.00 4.97 14.21
N SER A 233 4.56 5.83 15.07
CA SER A 233 5.59 5.45 16.04
C SER A 233 5.17 4.28 16.93
N ASP A 234 3.96 4.34 17.51
CA ASP A 234 3.43 3.26 18.37
C ASP A 234 3.02 2.00 17.57
N HIS A 235 2.93 2.09 16.24
CA HIS A 235 2.66 0.96 15.34
C HIS A 235 3.94 0.30 14.81
N GLN A 236 5.08 1.00 14.83
CA GLN A 236 6.24 0.65 14.02
C GLN A 236 6.85 -0.72 14.37
N TRP A 237 6.87 -1.10 15.65
CA TRP A 237 7.32 -2.44 16.06
C TRP A 237 6.49 -3.53 15.38
N ARG A 238 5.15 -3.42 15.47
CA ARG A 238 4.25 -4.42 14.88
C ARG A 238 4.35 -4.44 13.37
N ALA A 239 4.44 -3.27 12.73
CA ALA A 239 4.63 -3.18 11.29
C ALA A 239 5.90 -3.92 10.82
N VAL A 240 7.04 -3.69 11.48
CA VAL A 240 8.31 -4.35 11.15
C VAL A 240 8.22 -5.87 11.30
N TYR A 241 7.76 -6.35 12.45
CA TYR A 241 7.73 -7.79 12.71
C TYR A 241 6.63 -8.52 11.92
N THR A 242 5.48 -7.90 11.68
CA THR A 242 4.46 -8.46 10.78
C THR A 242 5.00 -8.57 9.36
N THR A 243 5.77 -7.59 8.89
CA THR A 243 6.42 -7.65 7.57
C THR A 243 7.41 -8.81 7.48
N ARG A 244 8.21 -9.03 8.54
CA ARG A 244 9.12 -10.19 8.64
C ARG A 244 8.38 -11.52 8.64
N ALA A 245 7.27 -11.60 9.37
CA ALA A 245 6.42 -12.80 9.40
C ALA A 245 5.74 -13.10 8.05
N ASN A 246 5.85 -12.20 7.07
CA ASN A 246 5.44 -12.39 5.67
C ASN A 246 6.62 -12.61 4.72
N GLY A 247 7.82 -12.87 5.27
CA GLY A 247 8.98 -13.33 4.50
C GLY A 247 9.88 -12.24 3.92
N LEU A 248 9.66 -10.96 4.27
CA LEU A 248 10.57 -9.88 3.87
C LEU A 248 11.61 -9.58 4.95
N ASP A 249 12.80 -9.19 4.52
CA ASP A 249 13.81 -8.58 5.38
C ASP A 249 13.40 -7.11 5.66
N ALA A 250 12.87 -6.83 6.86
CA ALA A 250 12.32 -5.51 7.21
C ALA A 250 12.97 -4.85 8.42
N TYR A 251 13.10 -3.52 8.40
CA TYR A 251 13.63 -2.70 9.50
C TYR A 251 12.95 -1.32 9.56
N ALA A 252 12.99 -0.70 10.73
CA ALA A 252 12.72 0.74 10.83
C ALA A 252 13.92 1.57 10.31
N PRO A 253 13.70 2.72 9.66
CA PRO A 253 14.79 3.61 9.26
C PRO A 253 15.52 4.23 10.45
N ALA A 254 16.82 3.96 10.59
CA ALA A 254 17.63 4.53 11.66
C ALA A 254 17.76 6.05 11.50
N GLY A 255 17.64 6.78 12.62
CA GLY A 255 17.79 8.24 12.66
C GLY A 255 16.64 9.04 12.04
N ILE A 256 15.54 8.38 11.63
CA ILE A 256 14.38 9.05 11.05
C ILE A 256 13.19 8.88 12.00
N ALA A 257 12.78 9.97 12.62
CA ALA A 257 11.60 9.98 13.49
C ALA A 257 10.33 9.70 12.66
N MET A 258 9.50 8.78 13.16
CA MET A 258 8.13 8.56 12.67
C MET A 258 7.15 9.49 13.41
N PRO A 259 6.03 9.87 12.78
CA PRO A 259 5.01 10.66 13.46
C PRO A 259 4.43 9.90 14.66
N SER A 260 4.18 10.64 15.74
CA SER A 260 3.70 10.14 17.03
C SER A 260 2.50 10.89 17.58
N THR A 261 2.00 11.90 16.85
CA THR A 261 0.81 12.67 17.23
C THR A 261 -0.43 12.04 16.59
N TYR A 262 -1.40 11.68 17.41
CA TYR A 262 -2.67 11.10 16.97
C TYR A 262 -3.57 12.16 16.31
N ASP A 263 -4.39 11.76 15.32
CA ASP A 263 -5.43 12.62 14.75
C ASP A 263 -6.76 12.40 15.49
N PRO A 264 -7.19 13.30 16.39
CA PRO A 264 -8.44 13.14 17.12
C PRO A 264 -9.67 13.13 16.20
N LEU A 265 -9.53 13.60 14.95
CA LEU A 265 -10.58 13.61 13.93
C LEU A 265 -10.53 12.40 12.99
N SER A 266 -9.72 11.39 13.29
CA SER A 266 -9.68 10.17 12.47
C SER A 266 -11.07 9.51 12.40
N GLY A 267 -11.46 9.07 11.22
CA GLY A 267 -12.65 8.25 10.97
C GLY A 267 -12.55 6.84 11.55
N GLN A 268 -11.36 6.44 11.98
CA GLN A 268 -11.13 5.18 12.69
C GLN A 268 -10.89 5.47 14.17
N ASP A 269 -11.90 5.26 15.01
CA ASP A 269 -11.91 5.62 16.45
C ASP A 269 -10.68 5.11 17.21
N TRP A 270 -10.19 3.91 16.88
CA TRP A 270 -9.02 3.29 17.50
C TRP A 270 -7.67 3.97 17.13
N THR A 271 -7.67 4.95 16.22
CA THR A 271 -6.50 5.77 15.84
C THR A 271 -6.61 7.22 16.32
N ARG A 272 -7.64 7.57 17.11
CA ARG A 272 -7.84 8.95 17.59
C ARG A 272 -6.95 9.32 18.78
N SER A 273 -6.50 8.33 19.54
CA SER A 273 -5.72 8.56 20.75
C SER A 273 -4.87 7.36 21.12
N ARG A 274 -3.88 7.60 21.98
CA ARG A 274 -3.01 6.57 22.51
C ARG A 274 -3.75 5.51 23.32
N SER A 275 -4.70 5.92 24.15
CA SER A 275 -5.51 5.02 24.98
C SER A 275 -6.45 4.14 24.15
N ALA A 276 -6.94 4.64 23.01
CA ALA A 276 -7.75 3.85 22.08
C ALA A 276 -6.93 2.86 21.23
N TYR A 277 -5.67 3.21 20.97
CA TYR A 277 -4.79 2.46 20.07
C TYR A 277 -4.00 1.34 20.75
N LEU A 278 -3.26 1.67 21.81
CA LEU A 278 -2.24 0.79 22.38
C LEU A 278 -2.76 -0.58 22.84
N PRO A 279 -3.93 -0.71 23.52
CA PRO A 279 -4.44 -2.02 23.91
C PRO A 279 -4.63 -2.95 22.70
N ARG A 280 -5.07 -2.39 21.57
CA ARG A 280 -5.31 -3.11 20.33
C ARG A 280 -4.00 -3.49 19.65
N ASP A 281 -3.02 -2.60 19.64
CA ASP A 281 -1.69 -2.87 19.10
C ASP A 281 -0.99 -3.98 19.90
N TYR A 282 -0.99 -3.91 21.23
CA TYR A 282 -0.37 -4.93 22.09
C TYR A 282 -1.03 -6.30 21.95
N ALA A 283 -2.37 -6.37 21.87
CA ALA A 283 -3.07 -7.63 21.59
C ALA A 283 -2.62 -8.23 20.25
N ALA A 284 -2.44 -7.40 19.22
CA ALA A 284 -1.96 -7.84 17.92
C ALA A 284 -0.47 -8.24 17.93
N ARG A 285 0.38 -7.63 18.78
CA ARG A 285 1.77 -8.08 18.99
C ARG A 285 1.82 -9.47 19.62
N LEU A 286 1.00 -9.73 20.63
CA LEU A 286 0.92 -11.05 21.27
C LEU A 286 0.48 -12.13 20.27
N ALA A 287 -0.52 -11.83 19.43
CA ALA A 287 -0.98 -12.74 18.38
C ALA A 287 0.08 -13.02 17.31
N LEU A 288 1.07 -12.15 17.16
CA LEU A 288 2.17 -12.30 16.18
C LEU A 288 3.28 -13.22 16.68
N LEU A 289 3.53 -13.30 18.00
CA LEU A 289 4.65 -14.06 18.58
C LEU A 289 4.75 -15.51 18.08
N PRO A 290 3.66 -16.30 17.99
CA PRO A 290 3.76 -17.69 17.51
C PRO A 290 4.24 -17.83 16.07
N ARG A 291 4.16 -16.77 15.26
CA ARG A 291 4.69 -16.74 13.89
C ARG A 291 6.16 -16.35 13.82
N LEU A 292 6.66 -15.65 14.84
CA LEU A 292 8.04 -15.18 14.89
C LEU A 292 8.99 -16.16 15.59
N LEU A 293 8.44 -17.09 16.39
CA LEU A 293 9.19 -18.09 17.16
C LEU A 293 9.29 -19.45 16.44
N ARG A 294 8.89 -19.52 15.16
CA ARG A 294 9.01 -20.72 14.31
C ARG A 294 10.24 -20.59 13.43
#